data_AF-A0A8J6HK52-F1
#
_entry.id   AF-A0A8J6HK52-F1
#
_cell.length_a   1.000
_cell.length_b   1.000
_cell.length_c   1.000
_cell.angle_alpha   90.00
_cell.angle_beta   90.00
_cell.angle_gamma   90.00
#
_symmetry.space_group_name_H-M   'P 1'
#
loop_
_entity.id
_entity.type
_entity.pdbx_description
1 polymer ?
#
loop_
_entity_poly.entity_id
_entity_poly.type
_entity_poly.pdbx_seq_one_letter_code
_entity_poly.pdbx_strand_id
1 'polypeptide(L)'
;MSTFQGKLAEMPEISIDRFDGSNFEAEAFFLSHCHTDHMVGLQDPKFQQNLVENNRFLYLSHVSAQILKNMYPKIANNLVELDLHYPTTVPLKGRVLAVMPIPAGHCPGSVMFLFETDQNVLYTGDYRINPGDISKFKAFYDSYNNRKRIDAVYLDTTFFLKEYARFPKRGESLDEICTIIKEWISRSDKHVVGLNTSAKYGYEYLFMEIFKTLKMPVHVNDEIYEFYSRVPELDQAVTRSKHLTKIHSACGSTYTVICANTVAYKIKTIKISAFRWKSESLQNGISESHHNTHFVCYSTHASYEEGVELLKFLKPKKVEANVLHKKPTVDREILANIEENLRGGEEPETKKIKLFEVVEEERGRDVATVSADEDENFILDSPPRRLSTL
;
A
#
# COMPACT_ATOMS: atom_id res chain seq x y z
N MET A 1 2.20 -7.37 4.35
CA MET A 1 0.84 -7.85 4.60
C MET A 1 0.31 -7.18 5.85
N SER A 2 -0.90 -6.65 5.79
CA SER A 2 -1.56 -6.07 6.97
C SER A 2 -1.71 -7.08 8.12
N THR A 3 -1.40 -6.64 9.34
CA THR A 3 -1.64 -7.38 10.59
C THR A 3 -2.84 -6.85 11.36
N PHE A 4 -3.42 -5.74 10.91
CA PHE A 4 -4.62 -5.16 11.48
C PHE A 4 -5.80 -6.13 11.36
N GLN A 5 -6.55 -6.31 12.46
CA GLN A 5 -7.63 -7.31 12.54
C GLN A 5 -9.03 -6.72 12.28
N GLY A 6 -9.09 -5.50 11.76
CA GLY A 6 -10.30 -4.85 11.26
C GLY A 6 -11.05 -3.95 12.24
N LYS A 7 -10.73 -4.01 13.54
CA LYS A 7 -11.44 -3.26 14.58
C LYS A 7 -10.63 -2.05 15.06
N LEU A 8 -11.26 -0.88 15.00
CA LEU A 8 -10.78 0.32 15.68
C LEU A 8 -11.23 0.28 17.14
N ALA A 9 -10.38 0.71 18.06
CA ALA A 9 -10.70 0.70 19.49
C ALA A 9 -11.79 1.71 19.83
N GLU A 10 -11.84 2.82 19.09
CA GLU A 10 -12.76 3.94 19.27
C GLU A 10 -14.15 3.68 18.68
N MET A 11 -14.26 2.70 17.77
CA MET A 11 -15.50 2.35 17.07
C MET A 11 -15.53 0.84 16.72
N PRO A 12 -15.74 -0.03 17.73
CA PRO A 12 -15.76 -1.47 17.54
C PRO A 12 -16.96 -1.97 16.70
N GLU A 13 -17.96 -1.12 16.45
CA GLU A 13 -19.16 -1.43 15.66
C GLU A 13 -18.86 -1.57 14.17
N ILE A 14 -17.76 -1.00 13.67
CA ILE A 14 -17.38 -1.11 12.25
C ILE A 14 -16.31 -2.20 12.05
N SER A 15 -16.05 -2.55 10.80
CA SER A 15 -14.87 -3.33 10.44
C SER A 15 -14.25 -2.85 9.13
N ILE A 16 -12.92 -2.83 9.06
CA ILE A 16 -12.16 -2.27 7.94
C ILE A 16 -11.16 -3.31 7.44
N ASP A 17 -11.16 -3.61 6.14
CA ASP A 17 -10.17 -4.47 5.47
C ASP A 17 -10.08 -5.92 6.00
N ARG A 18 -11.00 -6.33 6.87
CA ARG A 18 -11.12 -7.68 7.41
C ARG A 18 -12.58 -8.03 7.57
N PHE A 19 -12.96 -9.19 7.05
CA PHE A 19 -14.34 -9.59 6.89
C PHE A 19 -14.63 -10.97 7.46
N ASP A 20 -13.75 -11.50 8.31
CA ASP A 20 -13.82 -12.83 8.91
C ASP A 20 -13.86 -12.80 10.45
N GLY A 21 -14.23 -13.93 11.05
CA GLY A 21 -14.22 -14.11 12.51
C GLY A 21 -15.19 -13.16 13.23
N SER A 22 -14.70 -12.48 14.27
CA SER A 22 -15.49 -11.51 15.04
C SER A 22 -15.92 -10.29 14.23
N ASN A 23 -15.33 -10.05 13.06
CA ASN A 23 -15.74 -8.95 12.18
C ASN A 23 -17.14 -9.16 11.61
N PHE A 24 -17.66 -10.39 11.57
CA PHE A 24 -19.04 -10.69 11.16
C PHE A 24 -20.09 -9.94 11.99
N GLU A 25 -19.77 -9.51 13.20
CA GLU A 25 -20.70 -8.80 14.08
C GLU A 25 -20.80 -7.31 13.77
N ALA A 26 -19.89 -6.76 12.94
CA ALA A 26 -19.89 -5.34 12.58
C ALA A 26 -21.19 -4.89 11.90
N GLU A 27 -21.58 -3.65 12.14
CA GLU A 27 -22.78 -3.02 11.59
C GLU A 27 -22.52 -2.35 10.23
N ALA A 28 -21.29 -1.90 10.01
CA ALA A 28 -20.82 -1.35 8.75
C ALA A 28 -19.41 -1.85 8.44
N PHE A 29 -19.13 -2.05 7.16
CA PHE A 29 -17.85 -2.55 6.68
C PHE A 29 -17.18 -1.53 5.77
N PHE A 30 -15.86 -1.50 5.75
CA PHE A 30 -15.07 -0.59 4.92
C PHE A 30 -13.97 -1.36 4.19
N LEU A 31 -13.71 -1.01 2.93
CA LEU A 31 -12.59 -1.55 2.16
C LEU A 31 -11.76 -0.41 1.59
N SER A 32 -10.53 -0.27 2.08
CA SER A 32 -9.59 0.77 1.67
C SER A 32 -9.14 0.60 0.22
N HIS A 33 -8.88 -0.65 -0.20
CA HIS A 33 -8.46 -0.99 -1.56
C HIS A 33 -8.60 -2.50 -1.84
N CYS A 34 -8.54 -2.89 -3.12
CA CYS A 34 -8.77 -4.28 -3.56
C CYS A 34 -7.49 -5.13 -3.60
N HIS A 35 -6.72 -5.15 -2.51
CA HIS A 35 -5.67 -6.15 -2.29
C HIS A 35 -6.11 -7.21 -1.28
N THR A 36 -5.45 -8.34 -1.31
CA THR A 36 -5.96 -9.62 -0.79
C THR A 36 -5.86 -9.77 0.70
N ASP A 37 -4.75 -9.30 1.25
CA ASP A 37 -4.55 -9.18 2.68
C ASP A 37 -5.49 -8.15 3.32
N HIS A 38 -6.13 -7.29 2.52
CA HIS A 38 -7.20 -6.37 2.92
C HIS A 38 -8.61 -6.84 2.55
N MET A 39 -8.75 -8.03 1.94
CA MET A 39 -10.03 -8.62 1.53
C MET A 39 -10.33 -9.95 2.24
N VAL A 40 -9.56 -10.27 3.29
CA VAL A 40 -9.67 -11.56 3.99
C VAL A 40 -11.08 -11.73 4.56
N GLY A 41 -11.76 -12.80 4.12
CA GLY A 41 -13.13 -13.14 4.53
C GLY A 41 -14.22 -12.64 3.58
N LEU A 42 -13.92 -11.71 2.67
CA LEU A 42 -14.92 -11.11 1.78
C LEU A 42 -15.52 -12.12 0.80
N GLN A 43 -14.73 -13.12 0.41
CA GLN A 43 -15.16 -14.23 -0.45
C GLN A 43 -16.04 -15.25 0.27
N ASP A 44 -16.09 -15.25 1.60
CA ASP A 44 -16.85 -16.24 2.37
C ASP A 44 -18.34 -16.09 2.03
N PRO A 45 -19.00 -17.13 1.49
CA PRO A 45 -20.42 -17.09 1.21
C PRO A 45 -21.27 -16.72 2.44
N LYS A 46 -20.83 -17.12 3.64
CA LYS A 46 -21.51 -16.78 4.90
C LYS A 46 -21.42 -15.29 5.20
N PHE A 47 -20.27 -14.67 4.97
CA PHE A 47 -20.11 -13.23 5.10
C PHE A 47 -21.05 -12.49 4.13
N GLN A 48 -21.02 -12.88 2.85
CA GLN A 48 -21.84 -12.25 1.81
C GLN A 48 -23.34 -12.38 2.10
N GLN A 49 -23.77 -13.56 2.53
CA GLN A 49 -25.15 -13.79 2.94
C GLN A 49 -25.54 -12.94 4.15
N ASN A 50 -24.68 -12.88 5.18
CA ASN A 50 -24.93 -12.07 6.37
C ASN A 50 -25.05 -10.58 6.05
N LEU A 51 -24.18 -10.07 5.17
CA LEU A 51 -24.19 -8.68 4.71
C LEU A 51 -25.56 -8.33 4.09
N VAL A 52 -26.06 -9.19 3.21
CA VAL A 52 -27.35 -9.03 2.50
C VAL A 52 -28.53 -9.15 3.47
N GLU A 53 -28.61 -10.26 4.21
CA GLU A 53 -29.76 -10.56 5.08
C GLU A 53 -29.95 -9.57 6.23
N ASN A 54 -28.85 -9.00 6.73
CA ASN A 54 -28.90 -8.01 7.81
C ASN A 54 -28.93 -6.57 7.30
N ASN A 55 -29.07 -6.35 5.99
CA ASN A 55 -29.06 -5.02 5.36
C ASN A 55 -27.87 -4.16 5.81
N ARG A 56 -26.69 -4.77 5.85
CA ARG A 56 -25.42 -4.13 6.18
C ARG A 56 -24.70 -3.72 4.90
N PHE A 57 -23.84 -2.71 4.99
CA PHE A 57 -23.20 -2.10 3.82
C PHE A 57 -21.68 -2.14 3.92
N LEU A 58 -21.05 -2.30 2.76
CA LEU A 58 -19.62 -2.17 2.55
C LEU A 58 -19.35 -0.84 1.84
N TYR A 59 -18.64 0.06 2.53
CA TYR A 59 -18.29 1.38 2.06
C TYR A 59 -16.87 1.37 1.49
N LEU A 60 -16.71 1.92 0.29
CA LEU A 60 -15.45 1.85 -0.46
C LEU A 60 -15.40 2.94 -1.53
N SER A 61 -14.25 3.10 -2.19
CA SER A 61 -14.12 4.04 -3.30
C SER A 61 -14.94 3.57 -4.51
N HIS A 62 -15.26 4.50 -5.42
CA HIS A 62 -15.93 4.20 -6.68
C HIS A 62 -15.23 3.07 -7.46
N VAL A 63 -13.91 3.16 -7.65
CA VAL A 63 -13.12 2.17 -8.38
C VAL A 63 -13.19 0.81 -7.71
N SER A 64 -13.02 0.74 -6.38
CA SER A 64 -13.12 -0.51 -5.64
C SER A 64 -14.53 -1.11 -5.73
N ALA A 65 -15.58 -0.30 -5.74
CA ALA A 65 -16.94 -0.77 -5.95
C ALA A 65 -17.13 -1.40 -7.33
N GLN A 66 -16.59 -0.81 -8.40
CA GLN A 66 -16.67 -1.41 -9.75
C GLN A 66 -15.95 -2.76 -9.82
N ILE A 67 -14.78 -2.88 -9.18
CA ILE A 67 -14.07 -4.16 -9.07
C ILE A 67 -14.94 -5.19 -8.34
N LEU A 68 -15.47 -4.83 -7.17
CA LEU A 68 -16.27 -5.75 -6.35
C LEU A 68 -17.62 -6.11 -6.96
N LYS A 69 -18.30 -5.20 -7.67
CA LYS A 69 -19.56 -5.49 -8.38
C LYS A 69 -19.38 -6.65 -9.36
N ASN A 70 -18.24 -6.65 -10.07
CA ASN A 70 -17.88 -7.71 -11.01
C ASN A 70 -17.44 -9.00 -10.31
N MET A 71 -16.68 -8.90 -9.21
CA MET A 71 -16.19 -10.08 -8.48
C MET A 71 -17.30 -10.78 -7.67
N TYR A 72 -18.17 -10.01 -7.02
CA TYR A 72 -19.20 -10.47 -6.09
C TYR A 72 -20.57 -9.82 -6.40
N PRO A 73 -21.21 -10.16 -7.54
CA PRO A 73 -22.50 -9.58 -7.93
C PRO A 73 -23.61 -9.77 -6.89
N LYS A 74 -23.51 -10.79 -6.03
CA LYS A 74 -24.49 -11.07 -4.96
C LYS A 74 -24.60 -9.95 -3.94
N ILE A 75 -23.53 -9.20 -3.70
CA ILE A 75 -23.49 -8.10 -2.73
C ILE A 75 -23.50 -6.72 -3.40
N ALA A 76 -23.73 -6.65 -4.72
CA ALA A 76 -23.60 -5.40 -5.47
C ALA A 76 -24.50 -4.26 -4.94
N ASN A 77 -25.69 -4.60 -4.42
CA ASN A 77 -26.63 -3.65 -3.82
C ASN A 77 -26.24 -3.22 -2.39
N ASN A 78 -25.28 -3.91 -1.76
CA ASN A 78 -24.75 -3.60 -0.43
C ASN A 78 -23.45 -2.79 -0.50
N LEU A 79 -22.99 -2.43 -1.70
CA LEU A 79 -21.81 -1.60 -1.90
C LEU A 79 -22.20 -0.13 -1.91
N VAL A 80 -21.56 0.67 -1.06
CA VAL A 80 -21.77 2.12 -0.99
C VAL A 80 -20.51 2.83 -1.45
N GLU A 81 -20.61 3.51 -2.59
CA GLU A 81 -19.53 4.30 -3.17
C GLU A 81 -19.40 5.61 -2.39
N LEU A 82 -18.22 5.83 -1.81
CA LEU A 82 -17.91 7.04 -1.07
C LEU A 82 -17.45 8.16 -2.02
N ASP A 83 -17.96 9.37 -1.77
CA ASP A 83 -17.56 10.58 -2.48
C ASP A 83 -16.24 11.13 -1.93
N LEU A 84 -15.28 11.46 -2.80
CA LEU A 84 -13.97 12.01 -2.41
C LEU A 84 -14.02 13.49 -1.98
N HIS A 85 -15.17 14.15 -2.13
CA HIS A 85 -15.34 15.57 -1.89
C HIS A 85 -16.31 15.87 -0.74
N TYR A 86 -17.12 14.89 -0.32
CA TYR A 86 -18.13 15.08 0.71
C TYR A 86 -18.14 13.93 1.74
N PRO A 87 -18.29 14.23 3.04
CA PRO A 87 -18.40 13.20 4.05
C PRO A 87 -19.70 12.42 3.88
N THR A 88 -19.63 11.11 4.05
CA THR A 88 -20.79 10.21 4.03
C THR A 88 -21.22 9.91 5.46
N THR A 89 -22.51 10.03 5.74
CA THR A 89 -23.08 9.65 7.04
C THR A 89 -23.39 8.17 7.08
N VAL A 90 -22.86 7.48 8.09
CA VAL A 90 -23.02 6.05 8.34
C VAL A 90 -23.83 5.86 9.62
N PRO A 91 -25.09 5.41 9.53
CA PRO A 91 -25.90 5.15 10.70
C PRO A 91 -25.43 3.87 11.40
N LEU A 92 -25.15 3.96 12.70
CA LEU A 92 -24.83 2.82 13.57
C LEU A 92 -25.88 2.76 14.70
N LYS A 93 -25.97 1.64 15.42
CA LYS A 93 -26.85 1.54 16.59
C LYS A 93 -26.32 2.46 17.69
N GLY A 94 -27.11 3.47 18.03
CA GLY A 94 -26.83 4.38 19.15
C GLY A 94 -25.91 5.55 18.83
N ARG A 95 -25.30 5.63 17.63
CA ARG A 95 -24.50 6.79 17.20
C ARG A 95 -24.50 6.94 15.68
N VAL A 96 -24.10 8.12 15.22
CA VAL A 96 -23.88 8.40 13.80
C VAL A 96 -22.39 8.63 13.59
N LEU A 97 -21.84 8.00 12.56
CA LEU A 97 -20.47 8.14 12.11
C LEU A 97 -20.45 8.97 10.83
N ALA A 98 -19.56 9.95 10.70
CA ALA A 98 -19.23 10.53 9.40
C ALA A 98 -17.90 9.93 8.90
N VAL A 99 -17.84 9.58 7.62
CA VAL A 99 -16.62 9.07 6.99
C VAL A 99 -16.27 9.93 5.78
N MET A 100 -15.02 10.34 5.68
CA MET A 100 -14.48 11.05 4.52
C MET A 100 -13.33 10.22 3.94
N PRO A 101 -13.45 9.70 2.70
CA PRO A 101 -12.34 9.05 2.03
C PRO A 101 -11.29 10.07 1.58
N ILE A 102 -10.02 9.71 1.68
CA ILE A 102 -8.88 10.52 1.22
C ILE A 102 -8.04 9.64 0.28
N PRO A 103 -7.67 10.08 -0.93
CA PRO A 103 -6.82 9.29 -1.82
C PRO A 103 -5.53 8.83 -1.11
N ALA A 104 -5.31 7.51 -1.03
CA ALA A 104 -4.13 6.94 -0.35
C ALA A 104 -2.91 6.87 -1.27
N GLY A 105 -3.14 6.94 -2.59
CA GLY A 105 -2.07 6.92 -3.58
C GLY A 105 -1.34 5.58 -3.67
N HIS A 106 -1.85 4.48 -3.10
CA HIS A 106 -1.20 3.17 -3.12
C HIS A 106 -1.44 2.41 -4.43
N CYS A 107 -2.70 2.25 -4.82
CA CYS A 107 -3.16 1.66 -6.08
C CYS A 107 -4.47 2.32 -6.56
N PRO A 108 -4.96 2.05 -7.78
CA PRO A 108 -6.25 2.58 -8.26
C PRO A 108 -7.39 2.25 -7.28
N GLY A 109 -8.13 3.29 -6.88
CA GLY A 109 -9.21 3.16 -5.89
C GLY A 109 -8.78 3.15 -4.43
N SER A 110 -7.48 3.14 -4.12
CA SER A 110 -7.01 3.16 -2.73
C SER A 110 -7.36 4.46 -1.99
N VAL A 111 -7.96 4.32 -0.81
CA VAL A 111 -8.35 5.44 0.06
C VAL A 111 -7.98 5.18 1.52
N MET A 112 -7.57 6.25 2.21
CA MET A 112 -7.60 6.34 3.66
C MET A 112 -9.03 6.74 4.09
N PHE A 113 -9.43 6.36 5.30
CA PHE A 113 -10.71 6.76 5.88
C PHE A 113 -10.49 7.68 7.07
N LEU A 114 -11.00 8.91 7.01
CA LEU A 114 -11.16 9.76 8.17
C LEU A 114 -12.57 9.55 8.74
N PHE A 115 -12.64 8.94 9.91
CA PHE A 115 -13.85 8.73 10.68
C PHE A 115 -14.02 9.84 11.71
N GLU A 116 -15.18 10.49 11.71
CA GLU A 116 -15.48 11.61 12.59
C GLU A 116 -16.67 11.27 13.47
N THR A 117 -16.43 11.36 14.78
CA THR A 117 -17.41 11.09 15.83
C THR A 117 -17.13 11.95 17.08
N ASP A 118 -17.22 11.41 18.30
CA ASP A 118 -16.62 12.04 19.49
C ASP A 118 -15.09 12.02 19.44
N GLN A 119 -14.52 11.04 18.72
CA GLN A 119 -13.10 10.93 18.41
C GLN A 119 -12.89 10.84 16.90
N ASN A 120 -11.89 11.57 16.39
CA ASN A 120 -11.52 11.56 14.99
C ASN A 120 -10.41 10.55 14.75
N VAL A 121 -10.67 9.53 13.94
CA VAL A 121 -9.73 8.43 13.68
C VAL A 121 -9.39 8.37 12.20
N LEU A 122 -8.10 8.39 11.86
CA LEU A 122 -7.63 8.17 10.50
C LEU A 122 -7.15 6.73 10.36
N TYR A 123 -7.80 5.95 9.49
CA TYR A 123 -7.28 4.66 9.02
C TYR A 123 -6.62 4.86 7.67
N THR A 124 -5.33 4.58 7.57
CA THR A 124 -4.57 4.86 6.33
C THR A 124 -4.68 3.79 5.26
N GLY A 125 -5.15 2.58 5.59
CA GLY A 125 -4.98 1.42 4.70
C GLY A 125 -3.51 1.22 4.37
N ASP A 126 -3.23 0.90 3.12
CA ASP A 126 -1.90 1.08 2.53
C ASP A 126 -1.85 2.43 1.82
N TYR A 127 -0.78 3.20 2.02
CA TYR A 127 -0.70 4.54 1.44
C TYR A 127 0.72 4.94 1.07
N ARG A 128 0.82 5.84 0.09
CA ARG A 128 2.01 6.66 -0.15
C ARG A 128 1.59 7.92 -0.88
N ILE A 129 1.64 9.01 -0.14
CA ILE A 129 1.29 10.35 -0.60
C ILE A 129 2.53 11.24 -0.56
N ASN A 130 2.62 12.20 -1.46
CA ASN A 130 3.67 13.19 -1.39
C ASN A 130 3.46 14.07 -0.14
N PRO A 131 4.47 14.25 0.73
CA PRO A 131 4.34 15.09 1.93
C PRO A 131 3.82 16.51 1.65
N GLY A 132 4.19 17.09 0.51
CA GLY A 132 3.73 18.41 0.09
C GLY A 132 2.24 18.50 -0.29
N ASP A 133 1.55 17.36 -0.42
CA ASP A 133 0.13 17.28 -0.74
C ASP A 133 -0.76 17.04 0.48
N ILE A 134 -0.18 16.67 1.64
CA ILE A 134 -0.94 16.34 2.86
C ILE A 134 -1.86 17.49 3.29
N SER A 135 -1.34 18.72 3.31
CA SER A 135 -2.09 19.92 3.70
C SER A 135 -3.16 20.34 2.69
N LYS A 136 -3.21 19.72 1.50
CA LYS A 136 -4.20 20.03 0.46
C LYS A 136 -5.47 19.20 0.61
N PHE A 137 -5.44 18.14 1.42
CA PHE A 137 -6.62 17.30 1.65
C PHE A 137 -7.65 18.03 2.52
N LYS A 138 -8.75 18.45 1.89
CA LYS A 138 -9.88 19.13 2.55
C LYS A 138 -10.44 18.35 3.74
N ALA A 139 -10.33 17.02 3.73
CA ALA A 139 -10.78 16.16 4.82
C ALA A 139 -10.21 16.56 6.19
N PHE A 140 -8.97 17.07 6.23
CA PHE A 140 -8.29 17.49 7.46
C PHE A 140 -8.69 18.88 7.97
N TYR A 141 -9.64 19.54 7.31
CA TYR A 141 -10.08 20.89 7.67
C TYR A 141 -11.59 20.92 7.91
N ASP A 142 -12.02 21.68 8.91
CA ASP A 142 -13.43 21.92 9.18
C ASP A 142 -14.03 22.96 8.21
N SER A 143 -15.32 23.26 8.36
CA SER A 143 -16.01 24.25 7.53
C SER A 143 -15.47 25.69 7.65
N TYR A 144 -14.67 25.97 8.67
CA TYR A 144 -14.01 27.26 8.91
C TYR A 144 -12.54 27.24 8.49
N ASN A 145 -12.09 26.18 7.81
CA ASN A 145 -10.71 25.96 7.38
C ASN A 145 -9.71 25.84 8.53
N ASN A 146 -10.17 25.48 9.73
CA ASN A 146 -9.29 25.09 10.83
C ASN A 146 -8.90 23.63 10.67
N ARG A 147 -7.66 23.29 11.05
CA ARG A 147 -7.22 21.89 11.08
C ARG A 147 -8.05 21.12 12.10
N LYS A 148 -8.64 20.01 11.66
CA LYS A 148 -9.30 19.07 12.55
C LYS A 148 -8.27 18.42 13.46
N ARG A 149 -8.66 18.23 14.71
CA ARG A 149 -7.90 17.44 15.66
C ARG A 149 -8.09 15.96 15.32
N ILE A 150 -7.00 15.21 15.22
CA ILE A 150 -7.02 13.76 15.04
C ILE A 150 -6.68 13.12 16.40
N ASP A 151 -7.49 12.15 16.83
CA ASP A 151 -7.32 11.42 18.07
C ASP A 151 -6.37 10.24 17.88
N ALA A 152 -6.67 9.39 16.89
CA ALA A 152 -5.90 8.20 16.60
C ALA A 152 -5.58 8.06 15.11
N VAL A 153 -4.41 7.51 14.80
CA VAL A 153 -4.02 7.12 13.44
C VAL A 153 -3.68 5.63 13.42
N TYR A 154 -4.34 4.89 12.54
CA TYR A 154 -4.01 3.51 12.21
C TYR A 154 -3.17 3.52 10.94
N LEU A 155 -1.86 3.44 11.12
CA LEU A 155 -0.82 3.80 10.16
C LEU A 155 -0.30 2.58 9.39
N ASP A 156 -0.15 2.68 8.06
CA ASP A 156 0.68 1.79 7.27
C ASP A 156 2.14 1.87 7.74
N THR A 157 2.57 0.82 8.42
CA THR A 157 3.91 0.71 9.01
C THR A 157 4.85 -0.18 8.21
N THR A 158 4.51 -0.49 6.94
CA THR A 158 5.29 -1.40 6.08
C THR A 158 6.78 -1.04 6.06
N PHE A 159 7.11 0.24 5.92
CA PHE A 159 8.50 0.74 5.93
C PHE A 159 8.76 1.78 7.02
N PHE A 160 8.07 1.68 8.17
CA PHE A 160 8.24 2.63 9.28
C PHE A 160 9.48 2.31 10.15
N LEU A 161 10.63 2.15 9.48
CA LEU A 161 11.94 1.86 10.06
C LEU A 161 12.96 2.86 9.51
N LYS A 162 13.89 3.32 10.34
CA LYS A 162 14.89 4.35 9.94
C LYS A 162 15.82 3.88 8.81
N GLU A 163 16.01 2.56 8.67
CA GLU A 163 16.74 1.99 7.53
C GLU A 163 16.04 2.21 6.18
N TYR A 164 14.74 2.54 6.16
CA TYR A 164 13.97 2.94 4.98
C TYR A 164 13.56 4.42 5.07
N ALA A 165 14.51 5.29 5.46
CA ALA A 165 14.26 6.73 5.68
C ALA A 165 13.57 7.38 4.48
N ARG A 166 14.13 7.18 3.29
CA ARG A 166 13.66 7.78 2.04
C ARG A 166 13.60 6.76 0.93
N PHE A 167 12.61 6.91 0.08
CA PHE A 167 12.55 6.27 -1.23
C PHE A 167 12.61 7.32 -2.33
N PRO A 168 13.07 6.99 -3.55
CA PRO A 168 12.92 7.86 -4.69
C PRO A 168 11.46 8.21 -4.94
N LYS A 169 11.25 9.36 -5.59
CA LYS A 169 9.94 9.72 -6.12
C LYS A 169 9.56 8.71 -7.18
N ARG A 170 8.26 8.42 -7.31
CA ARG A 170 7.75 7.49 -8.33
C ARG A 170 8.17 7.86 -9.75
N GLY A 171 8.22 9.15 -10.05
CA GLY A 171 8.69 9.65 -11.35
C GLY A 171 10.15 9.28 -11.62
N GLU A 172 11.05 9.41 -10.64
CA GLU A 172 12.46 9.06 -10.80
C GLU A 172 12.64 7.57 -11.08
N SER A 173 11.95 6.72 -10.31
CA SER A 173 11.93 5.27 -10.55
C SER A 173 11.34 4.90 -11.92
N LEU A 174 10.26 5.57 -12.32
CA LEU A 174 9.60 5.36 -13.61
C LEU A 174 10.52 5.73 -14.77
N ASP A 175 11.19 6.87 -14.69
CA ASP A 175 12.10 7.37 -15.72
C ASP A 175 13.27 6.38 -15.91
N GLU A 176 13.83 5.88 -14.82
CA GLU A 176 14.87 4.85 -14.82
C GLU A 176 14.37 3.55 -15.47
N ILE A 177 13.20 3.04 -15.07
CA ILE A 177 12.59 1.84 -15.64
C ILE A 177 12.35 2.03 -17.16
N CYS A 178 11.79 3.15 -17.56
CA CYS A 178 11.50 3.45 -18.97
C CYS A 178 12.79 3.58 -19.79
N THR A 179 13.86 4.13 -19.22
CA THR A 179 15.17 4.24 -19.86
C THR A 179 15.75 2.85 -20.13
N ILE A 180 15.79 1.99 -19.10
CA ILE A 180 16.26 0.59 -19.24
C ILE A 180 15.43 -0.16 -20.29
N ILE A 181 14.11 0.02 -20.30
CA ILE A 181 13.23 -0.60 -21.30
C ILE A 181 13.61 -0.14 -22.70
N LYS A 182 13.64 1.18 -22.96
CA LYS A 182 13.95 1.75 -24.28
C LYS A 182 15.31 1.30 -24.81
N GLU A 183 16.34 1.34 -23.97
CA GLU A 183 17.69 0.94 -24.34
C GLU A 183 17.80 -0.54 -24.68
N TRP A 184 17.04 -1.40 -24.01
CA TRP A 184 17.08 -2.83 -24.28
C TRP A 184 16.31 -3.21 -25.54
N ILE A 185 15.05 -2.74 -25.66
CA ILE A 185 14.16 -3.15 -26.75
C ILE A 185 14.53 -2.55 -28.12
N SER A 186 15.32 -1.47 -28.14
CA SER A 186 15.83 -0.84 -29.36
C SER A 186 16.95 -1.64 -30.04
N ARG A 187 17.57 -2.60 -29.34
CA ARG A 187 18.69 -3.38 -29.89
C ARG A 187 18.29 -4.33 -31.01
N SER A 188 17.12 -4.96 -30.91
CA SER A 188 16.48 -5.71 -32.01
C SER A 188 15.08 -6.17 -31.64
N ASP A 189 14.34 -6.72 -32.59
CA ASP A 189 13.02 -7.34 -32.35
C ASP A 189 13.04 -8.60 -31.50
N LYS A 190 14.24 -9.13 -31.21
CA LYS A 190 14.40 -10.26 -30.29
C LYS A 190 14.69 -9.84 -28.85
N HIS A 191 14.76 -8.55 -28.54
CA HIS A 191 15.00 -8.05 -27.19
C HIS A 191 13.67 -7.71 -26.51
N VAL A 192 13.42 -8.36 -25.38
CA VAL A 192 12.21 -8.16 -24.58
C VAL A 192 12.58 -7.90 -23.12
N VAL A 193 11.70 -7.23 -22.39
CA VAL A 193 11.85 -6.94 -20.97
C VAL A 193 10.84 -7.73 -20.15
N GLY A 194 11.33 -8.37 -19.08
CA GLY A 194 10.51 -8.93 -18.01
C GLY A 194 10.49 -8.01 -16.81
N LEU A 195 9.34 -7.42 -16.50
CA LEU A 195 9.11 -6.71 -15.24
C LEU A 195 8.78 -7.73 -14.16
N ASN A 196 9.70 -7.92 -13.22
CA ASN A 196 9.54 -8.77 -12.06
C ASN A 196 9.14 -7.91 -10.86
N THR A 197 7.87 -7.97 -10.51
CA THR A 197 7.27 -7.22 -9.40
C THR A 197 7.35 -8.02 -8.10
N SER A 198 7.50 -7.33 -6.98
CA SER A 198 7.58 -7.97 -5.66
C SER A 198 6.24 -8.50 -5.15
N ALA A 199 5.15 -8.16 -5.84
CA ALA A 199 3.80 -8.57 -5.52
C ALA A 199 2.99 -8.74 -6.81
N LYS A 200 1.88 -9.48 -6.71
CA LYS A 200 0.98 -9.70 -7.83
C LYS A 200 0.23 -8.44 -8.26
N TYR A 201 -0.16 -7.60 -7.30
CA TYR A 201 -0.87 -6.33 -7.47
C TYR A 201 -0.08 -5.18 -6.84
N GLY A 202 -0.54 -3.94 -7.04
CA GLY A 202 0.09 -2.72 -6.55
C GLY A 202 0.97 -2.01 -7.59
N TYR A 203 1.17 -2.61 -8.77
CA TYR A 203 1.99 -2.02 -9.84
C TYR A 203 1.14 -1.43 -10.97
N GLU A 204 -0.17 -1.28 -10.75
CA GLU A 204 -1.13 -0.75 -11.73
C GLU A 204 -0.71 0.64 -12.19
N TYR A 205 -0.41 1.54 -11.24
CA TYR A 205 0.05 2.89 -11.55
C TYR A 205 1.34 2.86 -12.40
N LEU A 206 2.29 1.98 -12.05
CA LEU A 206 3.52 1.84 -12.82
C LEU A 206 3.23 1.38 -14.25
N PHE A 207 2.36 0.40 -14.45
CA PHE A 207 1.99 -0.09 -15.77
C PHE A 207 1.28 0.98 -16.60
N MET A 208 0.38 1.75 -15.99
CA MET A 208 -0.27 2.91 -16.63
C MET A 208 0.76 3.95 -17.09
N GLU A 209 1.70 4.32 -16.24
CA GLU A 209 2.70 5.34 -16.57
C GLU A 209 3.74 4.85 -17.59
N ILE A 210 4.12 3.57 -17.55
CA ILE A 210 4.93 2.93 -18.59
C ILE A 210 4.18 3.00 -19.93
N PHE A 211 2.89 2.65 -19.96
CA PHE A 211 2.09 2.73 -21.18
C PHE A 211 1.98 4.17 -21.70
N LYS A 212 1.73 5.15 -20.82
CA LYS A 212 1.67 6.57 -21.21
C LYS A 212 2.98 7.04 -21.84
N THR A 213 4.12 6.59 -21.31
CA THR A 213 5.47 6.99 -21.73
C THR A 213 5.95 6.27 -22.99
N LEU A 214 5.70 4.96 -23.09
CA LEU A 214 6.25 4.11 -24.15
C LEU A 214 5.24 3.77 -25.26
N LYS A 215 3.94 4.02 -25.03
CA LYS A 215 2.83 3.59 -25.91
C LYS A 215 2.82 2.08 -26.19
N MET A 216 3.32 1.30 -25.23
CA MET A 216 3.37 -0.17 -25.30
C MET A 216 2.68 -0.77 -24.07
N PRO A 217 1.64 -1.62 -24.25
CA PRO A 217 0.97 -2.26 -23.12
C PRO A 217 1.90 -3.26 -22.42
N VAL A 218 1.66 -3.54 -21.15
CA VAL A 218 2.35 -4.63 -20.43
C VAL A 218 1.60 -5.93 -20.67
N HIS A 219 2.28 -6.95 -21.21
CA HIS A 219 1.68 -8.27 -21.38
C HIS A 219 1.64 -9.03 -20.04
N VAL A 220 0.45 -9.44 -19.63
CA VAL A 220 0.16 -10.18 -18.39
C VAL A 220 -0.63 -11.46 -18.70
N ASN A 221 -0.69 -12.41 -17.76
CA ASN A 221 -1.51 -13.61 -17.93
C ASN A 221 -3.02 -13.29 -17.88
N ASP A 222 -3.85 -14.29 -18.22
CA ASP A 222 -5.31 -14.12 -18.28
C ASP A 222 -5.91 -13.72 -16.93
N GLU A 223 -5.42 -14.29 -15.84
CA GLU A 223 -5.92 -14.02 -14.48
C GLU A 223 -5.71 -12.54 -14.09
N ILE A 224 -4.51 -12.03 -14.29
CA ILE A 224 -4.16 -10.63 -13.97
C ILE A 224 -4.88 -9.69 -14.93
N TYR A 225 -4.94 -10.04 -16.22
CA TYR A 225 -5.68 -9.24 -17.19
C TYR A 225 -7.15 -9.14 -16.80
N GLU A 226 -7.79 -10.24 -16.38
CA GLU A 226 -9.18 -10.21 -15.94
C GLU A 226 -9.38 -9.23 -14.78
N PHE A 227 -8.48 -9.22 -13.80
CA PHE A 227 -8.53 -8.26 -12.70
C PHE A 227 -8.36 -6.82 -13.20
N TYR A 228 -7.30 -6.53 -13.96
CA TYR A 228 -7.02 -5.19 -14.46
C TYR A 228 -8.06 -4.67 -15.46
N SER A 229 -8.70 -5.55 -16.23
CA SER A 229 -9.79 -5.16 -17.14
C SER A 229 -11.03 -4.63 -16.42
N ARG A 230 -11.12 -4.83 -15.09
CA ARG A 230 -12.18 -4.28 -14.23
C ARG A 230 -11.82 -2.91 -13.66
N VAL A 231 -10.60 -2.42 -13.90
CA VAL A 231 -10.11 -1.10 -13.48
C VAL A 231 -10.07 -0.20 -14.72
N PRO A 232 -11.04 0.70 -14.92
CA PRO A 232 -11.13 1.53 -16.13
C PRO A 232 -9.83 2.31 -16.42
N GLU A 233 -9.13 2.76 -15.37
CA GLU A 233 -7.88 3.50 -15.50
C GLU A 233 -6.72 2.69 -16.08
N LEU A 234 -6.80 1.36 -16.02
CA LEU A 234 -5.82 0.44 -16.61
C LEU A 234 -6.17 0.04 -18.05
N ASP A 235 -7.26 0.57 -18.61
CA ASP A 235 -7.63 0.27 -19.99
C ASP A 235 -6.45 0.58 -20.93
N GLN A 236 -6.16 -0.36 -21.83
CA GLN A 236 -5.02 -0.36 -22.76
C GLN A 236 -3.62 -0.45 -22.13
N ALA A 237 -3.43 -0.19 -20.83
CA ALA A 237 -2.12 -0.28 -20.19
C ALA A 237 -1.60 -1.72 -20.10
N VAL A 238 -2.50 -2.71 -20.16
CA VAL A 238 -2.18 -4.13 -20.11
C VAL A 238 -2.79 -4.91 -21.28
N THR A 239 -2.21 -6.05 -21.64
CA THR A 239 -2.69 -6.89 -22.75
C THR A 239 -2.50 -8.39 -22.47
N ARG A 240 -3.39 -9.23 -23.03
CA ARG A 240 -3.18 -10.69 -23.15
C ARG A 240 -2.31 -11.06 -24.35
N SER A 241 -2.14 -10.13 -25.30
CA SER A 241 -1.41 -10.42 -26.54
C SER A 241 0.07 -10.11 -26.39
N LYS A 242 0.87 -11.18 -26.28
CA LYS A 242 2.34 -11.12 -26.35
C LYS A 242 2.89 -10.48 -27.63
N HIS A 243 2.10 -10.40 -28.70
CA HIS A 243 2.54 -9.87 -30.00
C HIS A 243 2.44 -8.33 -30.09
N LEU A 244 1.67 -7.71 -29.19
CA LEU A 244 1.46 -6.25 -29.19
C LEU A 244 2.53 -5.50 -28.40
N THR A 245 3.47 -6.19 -27.77
CA THR A 245 4.44 -5.57 -26.86
C THR A 245 5.75 -6.36 -26.76
N LYS A 246 6.78 -5.70 -26.23
CA LYS A 246 8.06 -6.26 -25.82
C LYS A 246 8.23 -6.22 -24.29
N ILE A 247 7.19 -5.84 -23.56
CA ILE A 247 7.18 -5.66 -22.11
C ILE A 247 6.27 -6.71 -21.50
N HIS A 248 6.82 -7.56 -20.65
CA HIS A 248 6.16 -8.72 -20.07
C HIS A 248 6.20 -8.63 -18.55
N SER A 249 5.09 -8.89 -17.88
CA SER A 249 5.04 -9.04 -16.42
C SER A 249 4.07 -10.14 -16.06
N ALA A 250 4.42 -11.02 -15.12
CA ALA A 250 3.50 -12.02 -14.58
C ALA A 250 2.71 -12.83 -15.63
N CYS A 251 3.34 -13.15 -16.77
CA CYS A 251 2.70 -13.83 -17.90
C CYS A 251 3.09 -15.32 -18.03
N GLY A 252 3.91 -15.82 -17.11
CA GLY A 252 4.28 -17.22 -16.99
C GLY A 252 3.36 -18.02 -16.07
N SER A 253 3.84 -19.18 -15.61
CA SER A 253 3.12 -20.05 -14.67
C SER A 253 2.93 -19.41 -13.28
N THR A 254 3.82 -18.50 -12.90
CA THR A 254 3.72 -17.66 -11.70
C THR A 254 3.87 -16.19 -12.08
N TYR A 255 3.48 -15.29 -11.18
CA TYR A 255 3.58 -13.85 -11.43
C TYR A 255 5.04 -13.34 -11.52
N THR A 256 6.00 -14.13 -11.04
CA THR A 256 7.44 -13.84 -11.11
C THR A 256 8.10 -14.35 -12.39
N VAL A 257 7.40 -15.15 -13.19
CA VAL A 257 7.93 -15.79 -14.39
C VAL A 257 7.32 -15.15 -15.64
N ILE A 258 8.13 -15.00 -16.68
CA ILE A 258 7.68 -14.55 -18.01
C ILE A 258 7.28 -15.74 -18.88
N CYS A 259 6.38 -15.52 -19.85
CA CYS A 259 5.80 -16.59 -20.66
C CYS A 259 6.86 -17.38 -21.44
N ALA A 260 6.72 -18.71 -21.52
CA ALA A 260 7.66 -19.61 -22.21
C ALA A 260 7.89 -19.30 -23.70
N ASN A 261 7.02 -18.51 -24.32
CA ASN A 261 7.17 -18.04 -25.69
C ASN A 261 8.33 -17.02 -25.88
N THR A 262 9.02 -16.63 -24.80
CA THR A 262 10.24 -15.81 -24.86
C THR A 262 11.53 -16.62 -24.91
N VAL A 263 11.49 -17.95 -25.00
CA VAL A 263 12.69 -18.81 -25.01
C VAL A 263 13.66 -18.48 -26.16
N ALA A 264 13.14 -17.96 -27.28
CA ALA A 264 13.95 -17.48 -28.42
C ALA A 264 14.40 -16.01 -28.32
N TYR A 265 14.00 -15.30 -27.26
CA TYR A 265 14.29 -13.88 -27.05
C TYR A 265 15.43 -13.63 -26.05
N LYS A 266 16.08 -12.49 -26.22
CA LYS A 266 17.05 -11.95 -25.27
C LYS A 266 16.29 -11.14 -24.22
N ILE A 267 16.21 -11.69 -23.02
CA ILE A 267 15.44 -11.11 -21.93
C ILE A 267 16.34 -10.24 -21.04
N LYS A 268 15.88 -9.02 -20.75
CA LYS A 268 16.35 -8.23 -19.60
C LYS A 268 15.28 -8.28 -18.53
N THR A 269 15.66 -8.64 -17.31
CA THR A 269 14.77 -8.60 -16.17
C THR A 269 14.93 -7.26 -15.46
N ILE A 270 13.83 -6.59 -15.16
CA ILE A 270 13.81 -5.44 -14.25
C ILE A 270 13.10 -5.90 -12.98
N LYS A 271 13.84 -6.09 -11.89
CA LYS A 271 13.28 -6.44 -10.57
C LYS A 271 12.94 -5.15 -9.84
N ILE A 272 11.66 -4.98 -9.57
CA ILE A 272 11.10 -3.75 -9.01
C ILE A 272 10.70 -4.04 -7.56
N SER A 273 11.36 -3.37 -6.62
CA SER A 273 11.15 -3.58 -5.19
C SER A 273 11.62 -2.38 -4.38
N ALA A 274 11.00 -2.14 -3.22
CA ALA A 274 11.50 -1.19 -2.23
C ALA A 274 12.30 -1.87 -1.11
N PHE A 275 11.93 -3.10 -0.71
CA PHE A 275 12.52 -3.81 0.43
C PHE A 275 14.04 -4.00 0.36
N ARG A 276 14.61 -4.10 -0.85
CA ARG A 276 16.07 -4.20 -1.03
C ARG A 276 16.81 -2.90 -0.69
N TRP A 277 16.12 -1.76 -0.74
CA TRP A 277 16.73 -0.45 -0.80
C TRP A 277 16.72 0.23 0.56
N LYS A 278 17.72 -0.12 1.37
CA LYS A 278 18.02 0.59 2.61
C LYS A 278 18.67 1.94 2.32
N SER A 279 18.60 2.86 3.28
CA SER A 279 19.16 4.21 3.21
C SER A 279 20.62 4.22 2.76
N GLU A 280 21.43 3.27 3.22
CA GLU A 280 22.84 3.13 2.82
C GLU A 280 22.99 2.77 1.35
N SER A 281 22.20 1.80 0.86
CA SER A 281 22.25 1.35 -0.54
C SER A 281 21.80 2.43 -1.51
N LEU A 282 20.80 3.23 -1.14
CA LEU A 282 20.27 4.32 -1.97
C LEU A 282 21.26 5.48 -2.18
N GLN A 283 22.32 5.58 -1.37
CA GLN A 283 23.40 6.55 -1.61
C GLN A 283 24.16 6.26 -2.90
N ASN A 284 24.15 5.01 -3.36
CA ASN A 284 24.84 4.57 -4.58
C ASN A 284 23.97 4.69 -5.84
N GLY A 285 22.71 5.10 -5.71
CA GLY A 285 21.74 5.20 -6.79
C GLY A 285 20.43 4.48 -6.48
N ILE A 286 19.45 4.66 -7.37
CA ILE A 286 18.10 4.08 -7.24
C ILE A 286 17.94 2.79 -8.04
N SER A 287 18.98 2.41 -8.77
CA SER A 287 19.04 1.20 -9.59
C SER A 287 20.45 0.60 -9.55
N GLU A 288 20.52 -0.72 -9.73
CA GLU A 288 21.77 -1.45 -9.86
C GLU A 288 21.62 -2.57 -10.87
N SER A 289 22.66 -2.86 -11.64
CA SER A 289 22.64 -3.88 -12.67
C SER A 289 23.58 -5.03 -12.33
N HIS A 290 23.03 -6.24 -12.31
CA HIS A 290 23.77 -7.49 -12.19
C HIS A 290 23.43 -8.42 -13.36
N HIS A 291 24.38 -8.62 -14.27
CA HIS A 291 24.22 -9.44 -15.48
C HIS A 291 22.98 -9.03 -16.32
N ASN A 292 21.95 -9.88 -16.34
CA ASN A 292 20.72 -9.66 -17.07
C ASN A 292 19.57 -9.09 -16.24
N THR A 293 19.83 -8.76 -14.98
CA THR A 293 18.84 -8.19 -14.07
C THR A 293 19.23 -6.77 -13.69
N HIS A 294 18.31 -5.83 -13.85
CA HIS A 294 18.38 -4.51 -13.24
C HIS A 294 17.43 -4.49 -12.06
N PHE A 295 17.92 -4.13 -10.89
CA PHE A 295 17.10 -3.87 -9.72
C PHE A 295 16.79 -2.38 -9.72
N VAL A 296 15.53 -2.01 -9.51
CA VAL A 296 15.12 -0.61 -9.42
C VAL A 296 14.27 -0.41 -8.18
N CYS A 297 14.59 0.62 -7.41
CA CYS A 297 13.82 1.02 -6.24
C CYS A 297 12.49 1.63 -6.68
N TYR A 298 11.39 1.05 -6.24
CA TYR A 298 10.04 1.60 -6.43
C TYR A 298 9.16 1.16 -5.27
N SER A 299 8.50 2.13 -4.63
CA SER A 299 7.59 1.87 -3.52
C SER A 299 6.18 2.41 -3.77
N THR A 300 5.19 1.61 -3.42
CA THR A 300 3.77 1.97 -3.33
C THR A 300 3.35 2.30 -1.90
N HIS A 301 4.25 2.13 -0.93
CA HIS A 301 4.07 2.44 0.50
C HIS A 301 5.00 3.58 0.93
N ALA A 302 4.57 4.36 1.90
CA ALA A 302 5.34 5.47 2.45
C ALA A 302 6.69 5.01 2.99
N SER A 303 7.75 5.79 2.77
CA SER A 303 9.00 5.66 3.50
C SER A 303 8.81 6.08 4.97
N TYR A 304 9.80 5.83 5.81
CA TYR A 304 9.77 6.28 7.21
C TYR A 304 9.56 7.80 7.32
N GLU A 305 10.34 8.60 6.57
CA GLU A 305 10.18 10.06 6.61
C GLU A 305 8.83 10.53 6.06
N GLU A 306 8.32 9.91 4.97
CA GLU A 306 6.98 10.23 4.44
C GLU A 306 5.89 9.98 5.51
N GLY A 307 6.01 8.91 6.30
CA GLY A 307 5.12 8.63 7.43
C GLY A 307 5.30 9.59 8.61
N VAL A 308 6.54 9.99 8.93
CA VAL A 308 6.82 10.99 9.96
C VAL A 308 6.20 12.34 9.61
N GLU A 309 6.27 12.77 8.35
CA GLU A 309 5.65 14.02 7.91
C GLU A 309 4.13 14.00 8.04
N LEU A 310 3.48 12.85 7.78
CA LEU A 310 2.06 12.67 8.07
C LEU A 310 1.76 12.83 9.57
N LEU A 311 2.52 12.16 10.44
CA LEU A 311 2.31 12.26 11.89
C LEU A 311 2.57 13.68 12.43
N LYS A 312 3.61 14.37 11.94
CA LYS A 312 3.91 15.78 12.28
C LYS A 312 2.78 16.73 11.88
N PHE A 313 2.17 16.49 10.72
CA PHE A 313 1.05 17.30 10.25
C PHE A 313 -0.21 17.07 11.10
N LEU A 314 -0.55 15.81 11.38
CA LEU A 314 -1.78 15.43 12.08
C LEU A 314 -1.72 15.60 13.60
N LYS A 315 -0.53 15.46 14.20
CA LYS A 315 -0.29 15.47 15.65
C LYS A 315 -1.31 14.64 16.45
N PRO A 316 -1.48 13.35 16.14
CA PRO A 316 -2.48 12.53 16.82
C PRO A 316 -2.08 12.27 18.28
N LYS A 317 -3.07 11.95 19.14
CA LYS A 317 -2.78 11.50 20.51
C LYS A 317 -2.23 10.08 20.54
N LYS A 318 -2.63 9.26 19.56
CA LYS A 318 -2.34 7.83 19.51
C LYS A 318 -2.04 7.40 18.08
N VAL A 319 -1.11 6.46 17.92
CA VAL A 319 -0.83 5.81 16.65
C VAL A 319 -0.79 4.30 16.88
N GLU A 320 -1.46 3.56 16.00
CA GLU A 320 -1.50 2.10 15.98
C GLU A 320 -0.89 1.60 14.67
N ALA A 321 -0.12 0.51 14.74
CA ALA A 321 0.53 -0.08 13.58
C ALA A 321 -0.45 -0.99 12.81
N ASN A 322 -0.67 -0.72 11.53
CA ASN A 322 -1.43 -1.63 10.67
C ASN A 322 -0.61 -2.88 10.32
N VAL A 323 0.73 -2.75 10.24
CA VAL A 323 1.64 -3.79 9.73
C VAL A 323 2.75 -4.07 10.74
N LEU A 324 2.84 -5.33 11.16
CA LEU A 324 3.99 -5.89 11.88
C LEU A 324 4.59 -7.03 11.04
N HIS A 325 5.91 -7.14 11.02
CA HIS A 325 6.66 -8.08 10.18
C HIS A 325 6.76 -9.48 10.80
N LYS A 326 6.13 -9.70 11.96
CA LYS A 326 6.19 -10.97 12.71
C LYS A 326 7.63 -11.34 13.08
N LYS A 327 8.49 -10.34 13.20
CA LYS A 327 9.90 -10.45 13.61
C LYS A 327 10.04 -9.59 14.88
N PRO A 328 10.17 -10.19 16.08
CA PRO A 328 10.08 -9.45 17.34
C PRO A 328 11.01 -8.23 17.47
N THR A 329 12.20 -8.29 16.86
CA THR A 329 13.14 -7.17 16.84
C THR A 329 12.65 -6.00 15.98
N VAL A 330 12.21 -6.30 14.76
CA VAL A 330 11.67 -5.33 13.80
C VAL A 330 10.37 -4.72 14.34
N ASP A 331 9.48 -5.54 14.88
CA ASP A 331 8.20 -5.11 15.42
C ASP A 331 8.38 -4.16 16.61
N ARG A 332 9.35 -4.44 17.50
CA ARG A 332 9.71 -3.52 18.60
C ARG A 332 10.28 -2.21 18.08
N GLU A 333 11.07 -2.24 17.02
CA GLU A 333 11.64 -1.02 16.42
C GLU A 333 10.55 -0.14 15.80
N ILE A 334 9.58 -0.71 15.08
CA ILE A 334 8.42 0.02 14.55
C ILE A 334 7.67 0.72 15.69
N LEU A 335 7.37 -0.01 16.77
CA LEU A 335 6.64 0.53 17.92
C LEU A 335 7.45 1.63 18.63
N ALA A 336 8.76 1.45 18.81
CA ALA A 336 9.64 2.47 19.38
C ALA A 336 9.70 3.73 18.51
N ASN A 337 9.78 3.57 17.19
CA ASN A 337 9.74 4.68 16.23
C ASN A 337 8.42 5.44 16.29
N ILE A 338 7.29 4.75 16.49
CA ILE A 338 5.98 5.38 16.68
C ILE A 338 5.97 6.21 17.96
N GLU A 339 6.42 5.62 19.09
CA GLU A 339 6.49 6.33 20.38
C GLU A 339 7.39 7.56 20.32
N GLU A 340 8.56 7.46 19.67
CA GLU A 340 9.49 8.58 19.50
C GLU A 340 8.83 9.76 18.75
N ASN A 341 8.11 9.47 17.67
CA ASN A 341 7.45 10.49 16.85
C ASN A 341 6.17 11.06 17.48
N LEU A 342 5.57 10.37 18.45
CA LEU A 342 4.50 10.92 19.29
C LEU A 342 5.07 11.88 20.36
N ARG A 343 6.18 11.52 21.02
CA ARG A 343 6.82 12.34 22.05
C ARG A 343 7.51 13.59 21.49
N GLY A 344 8.11 13.49 20.30
CA GLY A 344 8.77 14.63 19.63
C GLY A 344 7.83 15.78 19.25
N GLY A 345 6.51 15.61 19.42
CA GLY A 345 5.50 16.66 19.28
C GLY A 345 5.27 17.50 20.55
N GLU A 346 5.82 17.09 21.69
CA GLU A 346 5.84 17.88 22.92
C GLU A 346 7.04 18.85 22.87
N GLU A 347 6.79 20.16 22.80
CA GLU A 347 7.86 21.14 23.00
C GLU A 347 8.54 20.86 24.34
N PRO A 348 9.88 20.77 24.41
CA PRO A 348 10.54 20.50 25.67
C PRO A 348 10.28 21.67 26.62
N GLU A 349 9.58 21.41 27.72
CA GLU A 349 9.58 22.31 28.87
C GLU A 349 11.03 22.65 29.20
N THR A 350 11.37 23.94 29.12
CA THR A 350 12.69 24.44 29.46
C THR A 350 13.01 24.14 30.93
N LYS A 351 13.58 22.96 31.19
CA LYS A 351 14.20 22.66 32.47
C LYS A 351 15.46 23.51 32.58
N LYS A 352 15.41 24.48 33.50
CA LYS A 352 16.59 25.21 33.97
C LYS A 352 17.64 24.20 34.43
N ILE A 353 18.70 24.04 33.66
CA ILE A 353 19.83 23.17 34.01
C ILE A 353 20.59 23.84 35.17
N LYS A 354 20.64 23.15 36.32
CA LYS A 354 21.66 23.41 37.34
C LYS A 354 22.96 22.78 36.87
N LEU A 355 24.01 23.59 36.87
CA LEU A 355 25.36 23.27 36.46
C LEU A 355 26.03 22.34 37.50
N PHE A 356 26.84 21.41 36.98
CA PHE A 356 27.77 20.48 37.66
C PHE A 356 27.19 19.15 38.15
N GLU A 357 27.49 18.09 37.41
CA GLU A 357 28.14 16.89 37.96
C GLU A 357 28.91 16.16 36.85
N VAL A 358 30.16 15.83 37.16
CA VAL A 358 31.17 15.17 36.31
C VAL A 358 31.03 13.67 36.55
N VAL A 359 30.88 12.86 35.49
CA VAL A 359 31.07 11.41 35.57
C VAL A 359 31.82 10.91 34.33
N GLU A 360 32.80 10.06 34.62
CA GLU A 360 33.90 9.58 33.81
C GLU A 360 33.50 8.55 32.73
N GLU A 361 34.28 8.51 31.66
CA GLU A 361 34.19 7.56 30.54
C GLU A 361 34.76 6.18 30.93
N GLU A 362 34.06 5.10 30.53
CA GLU A 362 34.71 3.81 30.29
C GLU A 362 34.40 3.28 28.88
N ARG A 363 35.49 2.96 28.17
CA ARG A 363 35.52 2.37 26.82
C ARG A 363 35.38 0.85 26.90
N GLY A 364 34.45 0.29 26.13
CA GLY A 364 34.44 -1.13 25.75
C GLY A 364 34.31 -1.25 24.23
N ARG A 365 35.31 -1.86 23.58
CA ARG A 365 35.27 -2.29 22.18
C ARG A 365 34.76 -3.72 22.15
N ASP A 366 33.86 -4.05 21.21
CA ASP A 366 33.73 -5.41 20.71
C ASP A 366 33.39 -5.44 19.21
N VAL A 367 33.96 -6.45 18.56
CA VAL A 367 34.13 -6.65 17.12
C VAL A 367 32.93 -7.40 16.55
N ALA A 368 32.32 -6.88 15.48
CA ALA A 368 31.23 -7.52 14.77
C ALA A 368 31.75 -8.40 13.62
N THR A 369 31.41 -9.70 13.65
CA THR A 369 31.52 -10.63 12.53
C THR A 369 30.23 -10.61 11.71
N VAL A 370 30.37 -10.43 10.40
CA VAL A 370 29.31 -10.41 9.40
C VAL A 370 29.00 -11.84 8.96
N SER A 371 27.74 -12.27 9.09
CA SER A 371 27.20 -13.43 8.38
C SER A 371 26.03 -13.00 7.49
N ALA A 372 26.06 -13.48 6.25
CA ALA A 372 25.09 -13.20 5.22
C ALA A 372 23.75 -13.90 5.52
N ASP A 373 22.66 -13.13 5.47
CA ASP A 373 21.30 -13.66 5.58
C ASP A 373 20.67 -13.85 4.20
N GLU A 374 19.99 -14.98 4.08
CA GLU A 374 19.27 -15.48 2.92
C GLU A 374 17.93 -14.73 2.74
N ASP A 375 17.67 -14.29 1.50
CA ASP A 375 16.44 -13.62 1.07
C ASP A 375 15.24 -14.58 1.09
N GLU A 376 14.30 -14.40 2.03
CA GLU A 376 12.99 -15.05 1.99
C GLU A 376 11.97 -14.20 1.20
N ASN A 377 11.41 -14.80 0.14
CA ASN A 377 10.37 -14.25 -0.71
C ASN A 377 9.03 -14.11 0.06
N PHE A 378 8.67 -12.89 0.46
CA PHE A 378 7.31 -12.59 0.91
C PHE A 378 6.40 -12.31 -0.30
N ILE A 379 5.49 -13.24 -0.58
CA ILE A 379 4.49 -13.15 -1.65
C ILE A 379 3.25 -12.44 -1.09
N LEU A 380 2.84 -11.32 -1.69
CA LEU A 380 1.50 -10.77 -1.52
C LEU A 380 0.56 -11.48 -2.50
N ASP A 381 -0.39 -12.24 -1.94
CA ASP A 381 -1.20 -13.24 -2.65
C ASP A 381 -2.37 -12.66 -3.44
N SER A 382 -3.11 -13.52 -4.14
CA SER A 382 -4.09 -13.19 -5.19
C SER A 382 -5.54 -13.09 -4.70
N PRO A 383 -6.42 -12.27 -5.33
CA PRO A 383 -7.83 -12.16 -4.98
C PRO A 383 -8.47 -13.54 -5.01
N PRO A 384 -9.45 -13.78 -4.13
CA PRO A 384 -10.06 -15.09 -3.99
C PRO A 384 -10.56 -15.62 -5.33
N ARG A 385 -10.16 -16.85 -5.67
CA ARG A 385 -10.57 -17.52 -6.91
C ARG A 385 -12.07 -17.82 -6.87
N ARG A 386 -12.77 -17.63 -7.98
CA ARG A 386 -13.98 -18.40 -8.28
C ARG A 386 -13.57 -19.72 -8.89
N LEU A 387 -13.87 -20.82 -8.22
CA LEU A 387 -14.03 -22.09 -8.92
C LEU A 387 -15.36 -21.99 -9.68
N SER A 388 -15.29 -21.82 -10.99
CA SER A 388 -16.46 -22.05 -11.84
C SER A 388 -16.76 -23.55 -11.79
N THR A 389 -17.75 -23.95 -11.00
CA THR A 389 -18.38 -25.27 -11.14
C THR A 389 -19.18 -25.25 -12.43
N LEU A 390 -18.74 -26.04 -13.40
CA LEU A 390 -19.60 -26.57 -14.47
C LEU A 390 -20.65 -27.51 -13.88
#